data_AF-A0A8G1VIJ1-F1
#
_entry.id   AF-A0A8G1VIJ1-F1
#
_cell.length_a   1.000
_cell.length_b   1.000
_cell.length_c   1.000
_cell.angle_alpha   90.00
_cell.angle_beta   90.00
_cell.angle_gamma   90.00
#
_symmetry.space_group_name_H-M   'P 1'
#
loop_
_entity.id
_entity.type
_entity.pdbx_description
1 polymer ?
#
loop_
_entity_poly.entity_id
_entity_poly.type
_entity_poly.pdbx_seq_one_letter_code
_entity_poly.pdbx_strand_id
1 'polypeptide(L)'
;MFQLLPVTEPDLSSMVELWYDAFDDPINRRLYPDTPGARAWLEDYHRASLQSPDQHYLKVTTDHSTGSTSPLVAFVKWDFNTTSPGHHFPPRHVDFDQIFCDTFFGGLDQARRTIMGSHPHYYLDALITHPDYRRQGAASMLIQWGCKRADQDGIPIWVDSSQEGARIYQRFGFRDVSVLGVTPTGAMSMLRDPVGGDAA
;
A
#
# COMPACT_ATOMS: atom_id res chain seq x y z
N MET A 1 8.78 13.70 -17.47
CA MET A 1 7.35 13.70 -17.12
C MET A 1 7.03 12.39 -16.40
N PHE A 2 6.10 12.38 -15.44
CA PHE A 2 5.66 11.12 -14.80
C PHE A 2 4.66 10.37 -15.67
N GLN A 3 4.82 9.05 -15.77
CA GLN A 3 3.91 8.16 -16.49
C GLN A 3 3.37 7.09 -15.53
N LEU A 4 2.05 6.87 -15.56
CA LEU A 4 1.38 5.82 -14.79
C LEU A 4 1.22 4.57 -15.65
N LEU A 5 1.74 3.43 -15.18
CA LEU A 5 1.76 2.17 -15.92
C LEU A 5 1.38 1.01 -14.99
N PRO A 6 0.89 -0.13 -15.51
CA PRO A 6 0.82 -1.35 -14.73
C PRO A 6 2.22 -1.84 -14.34
N VAL A 7 2.32 -2.46 -13.17
CA VAL A 7 3.50 -3.25 -12.79
C VAL A 7 3.48 -4.58 -13.54
N THR A 8 4.66 -5.04 -13.96
CA THR A 8 4.88 -6.36 -14.54
C THR A 8 5.96 -7.10 -13.76
N GLU A 9 6.08 -8.41 -13.97
CA GLU A 9 7.06 -9.25 -13.26
C GLU A 9 8.52 -8.74 -13.34
N PRO A 10 9.01 -8.20 -14.49
CA PRO A 10 10.35 -7.60 -14.55
C PRO A 10 10.58 -6.40 -13.61
N ASP A 11 9.54 -5.77 -13.08
CA ASP A 11 9.68 -4.63 -12.15
C ASP A 11 9.95 -5.07 -10.71
N LEU A 12 9.69 -6.33 -10.37
CA LEU A 12 9.62 -6.78 -8.97
C LEU A 12 10.91 -6.55 -8.19
N SER A 13 12.06 -6.84 -8.80
CA SER A 13 13.35 -6.60 -8.15
C SER A 13 13.53 -5.10 -7.83
N SER A 14 13.22 -4.20 -8.77
CA SER A 14 13.27 -2.76 -8.53
C SER A 14 12.23 -2.27 -7.52
N MET A 15 11.06 -2.92 -7.43
CA MET A 15 10.07 -2.61 -6.39
C MET A 15 10.57 -2.97 -5.00
N VAL A 16 11.26 -4.11 -4.85
CA VAL A 16 11.84 -4.53 -3.58
C VAL A 16 12.97 -3.59 -3.18
N GLU A 17 13.87 -3.21 -4.09
CA GLU A 17 14.88 -2.18 -3.79
C GLU A 17 14.23 -0.88 -3.31
N LEU A 18 13.23 -0.40 -4.05
CA LEU A 18 12.49 0.81 -3.70
C LEU A 18 11.76 0.70 -2.35
N TRP A 19 11.25 -0.48 -1.98
CA TRP A 19 10.65 -0.71 -0.67
C TRP A 19 11.65 -0.40 0.45
N TYR A 20 12.86 -0.94 0.34
CA TYR A 20 13.90 -0.76 1.35
C TYR A 20 14.58 0.62 1.30
N ASP A 21 14.62 1.28 0.15
CA ASP A 21 15.07 2.67 0.05
C ASP A 21 14.09 3.65 0.70
N ALA A 22 12.78 3.35 0.64
CA ALA A 22 11.74 4.27 1.10
C ALA A 22 11.31 4.05 2.56
N PHE A 23 11.31 2.80 3.04
CA PHE A 23 10.89 2.42 4.38
C PHE A 23 12.09 2.10 5.28
N ASP A 24 12.84 3.14 5.63
CA ASP A 24 14.06 3.04 6.42
C ASP A 24 13.86 3.27 7.93
N ASP A 25 12.64 3.59 8.38
CA ASP A 25 12.35 3.84 9.79
C ASP A 25 12.37 2.55 10.64
N PRO A 26 12.60 2.66 11.96
CA PRO A 26 12.78 1.50 12.83
C PRO A 26 11.60 0.52 12.89
N ILE A 27 10.36 1.00 12.73
CA ILE A 27 9.18 0.12 12.78
C ILE A 27 9.14 -0.70 11.49
N ASN A 28 9.27 -0.04 10.35
CA ASN A 28 9.29 -0.74 9.07
C ASN A 28 10.48 -1.69 8.92
N ARG A 29 11.69 -1.32 9.38
CA ARG A 29 12.85 -2.22 9.38
C ARG A 29 12.67 -3.44 10.29
N ARG A 30 11.79 -3.36 11.28
CA ARG A 30 11.45 -4.51 12.13
C ARG A 30 10.33 -5.37 11.52
N LEU A 31 9.36 -4.76 10.84
CA LEU A 31 8.29 -5.47 10.11
C LEU A 31 8.84 -6.17 8.86
N TYR A 32 9.79 -5.55 8.18
CA TYR A 32 10.43 -6.00 6.95
C TYR A 32 11.95 -5.83 7.10
N PRO A 33 12.65 -6.80 7.71
CA PRO A 33 14.10 -6.71 7.87
C PRO A 33 14.80 -6.74 6.52
N ASP A 34 15.93 -6.05 6.41
CA ASP A 34 16.70 -5.95 5.18
C ASP A 34 17.73 -7.07 5.08
N THR A 35 17.22 -8.29 4.94
CA THR A 35 18.02 -9.51 4.77
C THR A 35 17.74 -10.13 3.40
N PRO A 36 18.65 -10.95 2.86
CA PRO A 36 18.40 -11.68 1.62
C PRO A 36 17.11 -12.53 1.66
N GLY A 37 16.82 -13.17 2.80
CA GLY A 37 15.62 -14.00 2.95
C GLY A 37 14.33 -13.19 2.95
N ALA A 38 14.33 -12.02 3.58
CA ALA A 38 13.17 -11.13 3.59
C ALA A 38 12.92 -10.45 2.24
N ARG A 39 14.00 -10.04 1.54
CA ARG A 39 13.93 -9.54 0.16
C ARG A 39 13.33 -10.56 -0.80
N ALA A 40 13.84 -11.80 -0.76
CA ALA A 40 13.33 -12.88 -1.60
C ALA A 40 11.85 -13.19 -1.29
N TRP A 41 11.48 -13.23 0.00
CA TRP A 41 10.09 -13.42 0.41
C TRP A 41 9.17 -12.31 -0.10
N LEU A 42 9.61 -11.04 -0.04
CA LEU A 42 8.83 -9.90 -0.50
C LEU A 42 8.63 -9.92 -2.02
N GLU A 43 9.67 -10.32 -2.76
CA GLU A 43 9.59 -10.50 -4.21
C GLU A 43 8.59 -11.61 -4.58
N ASP A 44 8.65 -12.76 -3.92
CA ASP A 44 7.72 -13.89 -4.13
C ASP A 44 6.29 -13.52 -3.75
N TYR A 45 6.10 -12.76 -2.67
CA TYR A 45 4.80 -12.24 -2.26
C TYR A 45 4.18 -11.35 -3.36
N HIS A 46 4.96 -10.40 -3.90
CA HIS A 46 4.48 -9.54 -4.98
C HIS A 46 4.26 -10.32 -6.28
N ARG A 47 5.14 -11.26 -6.63
CA ARG A 47 4.98 -12.16 -7.80
C ARG A 47 3.67 -12.95 -7.73
N ALA A 48 3.38 -13.56 -6.60
CA ALA A 48 2.13 -14.29 -6.38
C ALA A 48 0.92 -13.35 -6.43
N SER A 49 1.02 -12.17 -5.82
CA SER A 49 -0.05 -11.18 -5.82
C SER A 49 -0.39 -10.65 -7.21
N LEU A 50 0.58 -10.52 -8.11
CA LEU A 50 0.35 -10.10 -9.50
C LEU A 50 -0.54 -11.08 -10.29
N GLN A 51 -0.67 -12.33 -9.84
CA GLN A 51 -1.54 -13.33 -10.44
C GLN A 51 -2.99 -13.25 -9.92
N SER A 52 -3.25 -12.47 -8.87
CA SER A 52 -4.59 -12.32 -8.30
C SER A 52 -5.45 -11.36 -9.11
N PRO A 53 -6.70 -11.71 -9.44
CA PRO A 53 -7.59 -10.81 -10.18
C PRO A 53 -8.03 -9.59 -9.36
N ASP A 54 -7.97 -9.67 -8.03
CA ASP A 54 -8.41 -8.60 -7.13
C ASP A 54 -7.28 -7.62 -6.77
N GLN A 55 -6.02 -8.02 -6.98
CA GLN A 55 -4.84 -7.24 -6.60
C GLN A 55 -4.33 -6.46 -7.81
N HIS A 56 -4.32 -5.14 -7.70
CA HIS A 56 -3.93 -4.25 -8.79
C HIS A 56 -2.68 -3.45 -8.41
N TYR A 57 -1.62 -3.65 -9.19
CA TYR A 57 -0.38 -2.92 -9.01
C TYR A 57 -0.20 -1.89 -10.12
N LEU A 58 0.12 -0.66 -9.72
CA LEU A 58 0.47 0.42 -10.64
C LEU A 58 1.80 1.01 -10.22
N LYS A 59 2.57 1.47 -11.20
CA LYS A 59 3.83 2.16 -11.03
C LYS A 59 3.81 3.53 -11.67
N VAL A 60 4.62 4.43 -11.14
CA VAL A 60 5.00 5.67 -11.78
C VAL A 60 6.45 5.57 -12.21
N THR A 61 6.76 5.96 -13.44
CA THR A 61 8.13 6.08 -13.96
C THR A 61 8.40 7.51 -14.42
N THR A 62 9.68 7.86 -14.59
CA THR A 62 10.03 9.07 -15.34
C THR A 62 10.31 8.76 -16.80
N ASP A 63 9.82 9.62 -17.69
CA ASP A 63 10.19 9.57 -19.10
C ASP A 63 11.68 9.91 -19.28
N HIS A 64 12.45 9.01 -19.91
CA HIS A 64 13.82 9.27 -20.32
C HIS A 64 13.85 9.40 -21.83
N SER A 65 14.23 10.59 -22.32
CA SER A 65 14.31 10.89 -23.75
C SER A 65 15.40 10.11 -24.50
N THR A 66 16.24 9.31 -23.84
CA THR A 66 17.34 8.57 -24.49
C THR A 66 17.80 7.36 -23.67
N GLY A 67 17.52 6.15 -24.17
CA GLY A 67 18.40 4.96 -24.06
C GLY A 67 18.60 4.24 -22.72
N SER A 68 18.17 4.79 -21.59
CA SER A 68 18.18 4.09 -20.28
C SER A 68 16.78 3.62 -19.91
N THR A 69 16.68 2.49 -19.20
CA THR A 69 15.46 2.07 -18.52
C THR A 69 14.93 3.21 -17.65
N SER A 70 13.68 3.62 -17.85
CA SER A 70 13.01 4.63 -17.05
C SER A 70 12.97 4.19 -15.57
N PRO A 71 13.45 5.01 -14.62
CA PRO A 71 13.51 4.62 -13.22
C PRO A 71 12.11 4.49 -12.65
N LEU A 72 11.91 3.45 -11.83
CA LEU A 72 10.73 3.28 -11.01
C LEU A 72 10.72 4.36 -9.92
N VAL A 73 9.71 5.22 -9.95
CA VAL A 73 9.57 6.37 -9.04
C VAL A 73 8.73 6.02 -7.83
N ALA A 74 7.63 5.32 -8.07
CA ALA A 74 6.64 4.98 -7.06
C ALA A 74 5.85 3.77 -7.52
N PHE A 75 5.26 3.03 -6.59
CA PHE A 75 4.23 2.05 -6.90
C PHE A 75 3.16 2.01 -5.82
N VAL A 76 2.03 1.42 -6.18
CA VAL A 76 0.91 1.13 -5.28
C VAL A 76 0.47 -0.31 -5.48
N LYS A 77 0.00 -0.92 -4.39
CA LYS A 77 -0.75 -2.16 -4.37
C LYS A 77 -2.16 -1.88 -3.85
N TRP A 78 -3.15 -2.12 -4.69
CA TRP A 78 -4.56 -2.07 -4.34
C TRP A 78 -5.12 -3.48 -4.22
N ASP A 79 -5.97 -3.70 -3.23
CA ASP A 79 -6.82 -4.88 -3.11
C ASP A 79 -8.29 -4.46 -3.20
N PHE A 80 -8.97 -4.97 -4.23
CA PHE A 80 -10.39 -4.74 -4.46
C PHE A 80 -11.28 -5.92 -4.07
N ASN A 81 -10.73 -6.92 -3.38
CA ASN A 81 -11.51 -8.00 -2.79
C ASN A 81 -12.29 -7.47 -1.58
N THR A 82 -13.59 -7.29 -1.76
CA THR A 82 -14.50 -6.81 -0.71
C THR A 82 -15.02 -7.92 0.21
N THR A 83 -14.78 -9.19 -0.14
CA THR A 83 -15.27 -10.34 0.64
C THR A 83 -14.32 -10.74 1.77
N SER A 84 -13.02 -10.50 1.59
CA SER A 84 -11.99 -10.76 2.59
C SER A 84 -10.92 -9.65 2.54
N PRO A 85 -11.26 -8.39 2.87
CA PRO A 85 -10.34 -7.27 2.69
C PRO A 85 -9.19 -7.23 3.71
N GLY A 86 -8.02 -6.82 3.21
CA GLY A 86 -6.83 -6.48 3.99
C GLY A 86 -5.68 -7.47 3.85
N HIS A 87 -4.90 -7.67 4.91
CA HIS A 87 -3.65 -8.42 4.80
C HIS A 87 -3.86 -9.93 4.64
N HIS A 88 -3.31 -10.51 3.56
CA HIS A 88 -3.11 -11.96 3.42
C HIS A 88 -1.65 -12.25 3.11
N PHE A 89 -0.86 -12.44 4.15
CA PHE A 89 0.55 -12.77 3.99
C PHE A 89 0.73 -14.29 3.88
N PRO A 90 1.59 -14.78 2.95
CA PRO A 90 2.09 -16.14 3.03
C PRO A 90 2.93 -16.31 4.31
N PRO A 91 3.24 -17.54 4.74
CA PRO A 91 4.16 -17.76 5.87
C PRO A 91 5.44 -16.94 5.69
N ARG A 92 5.79 -16.13 6.68
CA ARG A 92 6.96 -15.25 6.62
C ARG A 92 8.25 -16.07 6.70
N HIS A 93 9.30 -15.58 6.05
CA HIS A 93 10.63 -16.14 6.18
C HIS A 93 11.12 -16.09 7.64
N VAL A 94 12.03 -16.98 8.04
CA VAL A 94 12.54 -17.08 9.42
C VAL A 94 13.23 -15.80 9.91
N ASP A 95 13.71 -14.98 8.99
CA ASP A 95 14.39 -13.71 9.30
C ASP A 95 13.47 -12.65 9.89
N PHE A 96 12.16 -12.77 9.71
CA PHE A 96 11.19 -11.83 10.28
C PHE A 96 11.01 -12.03 11.78
N ASP A 97 10.85 -10.93 12.52
CA ASP A 97 10.35 -10.98 13.91
C ASP A 97 8.87 -11.37 13.90
N GLN A 98 8.62 -12.68 13.94
CA GLN A 98 7.28 -13.26 13.80
C GLN A 98 6.30 -12.70 14.84
N ILE A 99 6.72 -12.64 16.10
CA ILE A 99 5.86 -12.17 17.20
C ILE A 99 5.50 -10.71 17.00
N PHE A 100 6.48 -9.87 16.62
CA PHE A 100 6.21 -8.47 16.37
C PHE A 100 5.30 -8.26 15.16
N CYS A 101 5.55 -8.97 14.06
CA CYS A 101 4.72 -8.91 12.86
C CYS A 101 3.27 -9.32 13.17
N ASP A 102 3.07 -10.46 13.83
CA ASP A 102 1.74 -10.97 14.16
C ASP A 102 0.99 -10.04 15.11
N THR A 103 1.69 -9.46 16.08
CA THR A 103 1.11 -8.47 16.99
C THR A 103 0.70 -7.21 16.23
N PHE A 104 1.58 -6.69 15.37
CA PHE A 104 1.35 -5.45 14.65
C PHE A 104 0.22 -5.59 13.62
N PHE A 105 0.35 -6.53 12.68
CA PHE A 105 -0.67 -6.75 11.65
C PHE A 105 -1.99 -7.27 12.25
N GLY A 106 -1.93 -8.09 13.30
CA GLY A 106 -3.12 -8.52 14.03
C GLY A 106 -3.89 -7.35 14.65
N GLY A 107 -3.19 -6.34 15.20
CA GLY A 107 -3.79 -5.11 15.71
C GLY A 107 -4.47 -4.28 14.61
N LEU A 108 -3.83 -4.13 13.44
CA LEU A 108 -4.42 -3.47 12.27
C LEU A 108 -5.68 -4.19 11.79
N ASP A 109 -5.62 -5.51 11.67
CA ASP A 109 -6.77 -6.31 11.26
C ASP A 109 -7.90 -6.26 12.29
N GLN A 110 -7.58 -6.19 13.58
CA GLN A 110 -8.56 -6.02 14.64
C GLN A 110 -9.21 -4.63 14.60
N ALA A 111 -8.44 -3.57 14.39
CA ALA A 111 -8.96 -2.21 14.23
C ALA A 111 -9.92 -2.15 13.02
N ARG A 112 -9.50 -2.70 11.87
CA ARG A 112 -10.33 -2.79 10.66
C ARG A 112 -11.63 -3.54 10.91
N ARG A 113 -11.59 -4.72 11.54
CA ARG A 113 -12.80 -5.47 11.91
C ARG A 113 -13.70 -4.71 12.88
N THR A 114 -13.14 -3.97 13.82
CA THR A 114 -13.91 -3.19 14.81
C THR A 114 -14.70 -2.07 14.15
N ILE A 115 -14.10 -1.37 13.19
CA ILE A 115 -14.72 -0.24 12.50
C ILE A 115 -15.61 -0.69 11.33
N MET A 116 -15.09 -1.58 10.47
CA MET A 116 -15.78 -2.00 9.25
C MET A 116 -16.74 -3.16 9.49
N GLY A 117 -16.51 -4.02 10.48
CA GLY A 117 -17.29 -5.24 10.66
C GLY A 117 -17.32 -6.07 9.37
N SER A 118 -18.51 -6.29 8.83
CA SER A 118 -18.75 -6.96 7.54
C SER A 118 -18.98 -6.01 6.37
N HIS A 119 -18.81 -4.69 6.54
CA HIS A 119 -19.05 -3.73 5.47
C HIS A 119 -17.96 -3.87 4.39
N PRO A 120 -18.35 -4.01 3.11
CA PRO A 120 -17.40 -4.15 2.01
C PRO A 120 -16.57 -2.88 1.88
N HIS A 121 -15.29 -3.05 1.59
CA HIS A 121 -14.36 -1.95 1.34
C HIS A 121 -13.17 -2.42 0.53
N TYR A 122 -12.54 -1.47 -0.15
CA TYR A 122 -11.24 -1.64 -0.79
C TYR A 122 -10.12 -1.38 0.21
N TYR A 123 -8.96 -1.97 -0.06
CA TYR A 123 -7.78 -1.81 0.79
C TYR A 123 -6.62 -1.28 -0.05
N LEU A 124 -6.04 -0.17 0.38
CA LEU A 124 -4.75 0.29 -0.14
C LEU A 124 -3.68 -0.38 0.73
N ASP A 125 -3.02 -1.38 0.18
CA ASP A 125 -2.08 -2.24 0.91
C ASP A 125 -0.70 -1.60 1.04
N ALA A 126 -0.17 -1.09 -0.07
CA ALA A 126 1.16 -0.49 -0.09
C ALA A 126 1.18 0.72 -1.00
N LEU A 127 1.83 1.80 -0.57
CA LEU A 127 2.15 2.97 -1.39
C LEU A 127 3.56 3.42 -1.08
N ILE A 128 4.43 3.34 -2.08
CA ILE A 128 5.85 3.63 -1.93
C ILE A 128 6.24 4.69 -2.93
N THR A 129 7.05 5.65 -2.51
CA THR A 129 7.65 6.66 -3.39
C THR A 129 9.11 6.84 -3.01
N HIS A 130 9.97 6.79 -4.04
CA HIS A 130 11.40 6.95 -3.89
C HIS A 130 11.71 8.29 -3.22
N PRO A 131 12.62 8.35 -2.22
CA PRO A 131 12.92 9.57 -1.46
C PRO A 131 13.13 10.82 -2.34
N ASP A 132 13.94 10.70 -3.39
CA ASP A 132 14.27 11.80 -4.31
C ASP A 132 13.08 12.35 -5.13
N TYR A 133 11.99 11.59 -5.22
CA TYR A 133 10.81 11.95 -6.00
C TYR A 133 9.58 12.27 -5.13
N ARG A 134 9.75 12.32 -3.79
CA ARG A 134 8.68 12.70 -2.85
C ARG A 134 8.25 14.14 -3.10
N ARG A 135 6.98 14.42 -2.77
CA ARG A 135 6.34 15.75 -2.90
C ARG A 135 6.23 16.28 -4.34
N GLN A 136 6.41 15.43 -5.35
CA GLN A 136 6.28 15.79 -6.77
C GLN A 136 4.99 15.26 -7.43
N GLY A 137 4.14 14.55 -6.69
CA GLY A 137 2.81 14.12 -7.14
C GLY A 137 2.68 12.67 -7.61
N ALA A 138 3.78 11.88 -7.65
CA ALA A 138 3.73 10.47 -8.07
C ALA A 138 2.74 9.63 -7.23
N ALA A 139 2.85 9.69 -5.90
CA ALA A 139 1.91 9.04 -4.98
C ALA A 139 0.46 9.52 -5.16
N SER A 140 0.25 10.81 -5.46
CA SER A 140 -1.08 11.36 -5.70
C SER A 140 -1.74 10.77 -6.94
N MET A 141 -0.98 10.53 -8.02
CA MET A 141 -1.50 9.86 -9.22
C MET A 141 -2.00 8.45 -8.92
N LEU A 142 -1.24 7.70 -8.10
CA LEU A 142 -1.55 6.33 -7.70
C LEU A 142 -2.80 6.25 -6.80
N ILE A 143 -2.91 7.15 -5.80
CA ILE A 143 -4.09 7.22 -4.91
C ILE A 143 -5.33 7.62 -5.71
N GLN A 144 -5.22 8.63 -6.57
CA GLN A 144 -6.35 9.16 -7.34
C GLN A 144 -6.95 8.09 -8.25
N TRP A 145 -6.12 7.21 -8.84
CA TRP A 145 -6.59 6.12 -9.68
C TRP A 145 -7.54 5.19 -8.93
N GLY A 146 -7.16 4.73 -7.72
CA GLY A 146 -8.00 3.85 -6.91
C GLY A 146 -9.22 4.55 -6.32
N CYS A 147 -9.08 5.82 -5.91
CA CYS A 147 -10.22 6.62 -5.42
C CYS A 147 -11.32 6.77 -6.48
N LYS A 148 -10.95 7.04 -7.74
CA LYS A 148 -11.93 7.15 -8.84
C LYS A 148 -12.73 5.86 -9.02
N ARG A 149 -12.07 4.70 -8.93
CA ARG A 149 -12.74 3.41 -9.01
C ARG A 149 -13.67 3.19 -7.81
N ALA A 150 -13.17 3.43 -6.60
CA ALA A 150 -13.97 3.35 -5.37
C ALA A 150 -15.23 4.23 -5.39
N ASP A 151 -15.10 5.46 -5.92
CA ASP A 151 -16.22 6.39 -6.09
C ASP A 151 -17.25 5.87 -7.10
N GLN A 152 -16.79 5.31 -8.24
CA GLN A 152 -17.65 4.69 -9.25
C GLN A 152 -18.41 3.47 -8.72
N ASP A 153 -17.72 2.65 -7.92
CA ASP A 153 -18.27 1.41 -7.38
C ASP A 153 -19.10 1.67 -6.10
N GLY A 154 -19.06 2.87 -5.54
CA GLY A 154 -19.71 3.21 -4.27
C GLY A 154 -19.13 2.47 -3.07
N ILE A 155 -17.83 2.14 -3.12
CA ILE A 155 -17.14 1.32 -2.12
C ILE A 155 -16.17 2.19 -1.30
N PRO A 156 -16.23 2.15 0.04
CA PRO A 156 -15.24 2.83 0.89
C PRO A 156 -13.82 2.26 0.73
N ILE A 157 -12.82 3.05 1.09
CA ILE A 157 -11.42 2.63 1.08
C ILE A 157 -10.85 2.66 2.50
N TRP A 158 -10.20 1.58 2.90
CA TRP A 158 -9.38 1.50 4.09
C TRP A 158 -7.89 1.56 3.76
N VAL A 159 -7.09 2.21 4.61
CA VAL A 159 -5.63 2.16 4.57
C VAL A 159 -5.07 2.22 5.98
N ASP A 160 -4.02 1.45 6.25
CA ASP A 160 -3.21 1.59 7.46
C ASP A 160 -1.93 2.34 7.10
N SER A 161 -1.86 3.61 7.48
CA SER A 161 -0.77 4.52 7.10
C SER A 161 0.27 4.67 8.20
N SER A 162 1.50 5.02 7.85
CA SER A 162 2.41 5.60 8.83
C SER A 162 1.93 7.01 9.19
N GLN A 163 2.32 7.51 10.38
CA GLN A 163 2.00 8.88 10.77
C GLN A 163 2.52 9.93 9.78
N GLU A 164 3.69 9.69 9.18
CA GLU A 164 4.23 10.57 8.13
C GLU A 164 3.40 10.50 6.83
N GLY A 165 2.95 9.31 6.47
CA GLY A 165 2.14 9.04 5.28
C GLY A 165 0.72 9.60 5.37
N ALA A 166 0.12 9.65 6.56
CA ALA A 166 -1.29 10.04 6.78
C ALA A 166 -1.70 11.33 6.04
N ARG A 167 -0.82 12.33 5.99
CA ARG A 167 -1.10 13.63 5.38
C ARG A 167 -1.44 13.56 3.89
N ILE A 168 -0.87 12.60 3.14
CA ILE A 168 -1.21 12.48 1.72
C ILE A 168 -2.64 11.95 1.56
N TYR A 169 -3.03 10.96 2.36
CA TYR A 169 -4.35 10.35 2.31
C TYR A 169 -5.44 11.36 2.70
N GLN A 170 -5.19 12.22 3.70
CA GLN A 170 -6.13 13.28 4.08
C GLN A 170 -6.53 14.20 2.92
N ARG A 171 -5.62 14.47 1.97
CA ARG A 171 -5.92 15.27 0.77
C ARG A 171 -6.94 14.61 -0.16
N PHE A 172 -7.11 13.30 -0.05
CA PHE A 172 -8.06 12.51 -0.82
C PHE A 172 -9.34 12.20 -0.04
N GLY A 173 -9.52 12.77 1.16
CA GLY A 173 -10.73 12.59 1.97
C GLY A 173 -10.67 11.43 2.96
N PHE A 174 -9.50 10.82 3.16
CA PHE A 174 -9.31 9.84 4.22
C PHE A 174 -9.29 10.54 5.58
N ARG A 175 -10.01 9.98 6.55
CA ARG A 175 -10.07 10.42 7.95
C ARG A 175 -9.45 9.37 8.87
N ASP A 176 -8.82 9.84 9.94
CA ASP A 176 -8.30 8.97 11.00
C ASP A 176 -9.47 8.27 11.73
N VAL A 177 -9.39 6.95 11.83
CA VAL A 177 -10.33 6.07 12.53
C VAL A 177 -9.60 5.11 13.46
N SER A 178 -8.38 5.47 13.87
CA SER A 178 -7.55 4.67 14.76
C SER A 178 -8.26 4.36 16.08
N VAL A 179 -8.15 3.11 16.52
CA VAL A 179 -8.79 2.62 17.75
C VAL A 179 -7.75 2.58 18.86
N LEU A 180 -7.94 3.40 19.90
CA LEU A 180 -7.00 3.49 21.02
C LEU A 180 -6.81 2.12 21.69
N GLY A 181 -5.56 1.70 21.82
CA GLY A 181 -5.20 0.40 22.41
C GLY A 181 -5.36 -0.81 21.47
N VAL A 182 -5.81 -0.60 20.23
CA VAL A 182 -5.93 -1.65 19.20
C VAL A 182 -5.06 -1.33 17.98
N THR A 183 -5.17 -0.13 17.43
CA THR A 183 -4.28 0.32 16.35
C THR A 183 -2.85 0.40 16.90
N PRO A 184 -1.86 -0.32 16.31
CA PRO A 184 -0.50 -0.34 16.80
C PRO A 184 0.17 1.03 16.77
N THR A 185 1.06 1.27 17.73
CA THR A 185 1.91 2.46 17.74
C THR A 185 2.71 2.58 16.44
N GLY A 186 2.69 3.77 15.85
CA GLY A 186 3.38 4.06 14.58
C GLY A 186 2.49 3.94 13.35
N ALA A 187 1.32 3.29 13.47
CA ALA A 187 0.29 3.25 12.44
C ALA A 187 -0.86 4.22 12.73
N MET A 188 -1.58 4.56 11.68
CA MET A 188 -2.84 5.28 11.71
C MET A 188 -3.79 4.61 10.72
N SER A 189 -4.87 4.03 11.25
CA SER A 189 -5.94 3.45 10.43
C SER A 189 -6.80 4.58 9.89
N MET A 190 -7.00 4.61 8.57
CA MET A 190 -7.74 5.66 7.90
C MET A 190 -8.83 5.08 7.00
N LEU A 191 -9.96 5.78 6.96
CA LEU A 191 -11.13 5.41 6.15
C LEU A 191 -11.49 6.57 5.23
N ARG A 192 -11.80 6.26 3.98
CA ARG A 192 -12.40 7.19 3.03
C ARG A 192 -13.74 6.64 2.56
N ASP A 193 -14.79 7.40 2.79
CA ASP A 193 -16.11 7.14 2.21
C ASP A 193 -16.10 7.52 0.71
N PRO A 194 -16.83 6.79 -0.15
CA PRO A 194 -16.91 7.13 -1.57
C PRO A 194 -17.61 8.48 -1.74
N VAL A 195 -17.11 9.31 -2.66
CA VAL A 195 -17.78 10.55 -3.04
C VAL A 195 -18.79 10.17 -4.12
N GLY A 196 -20.08 10.21 -3.77
CA GLY A 196 -21.14 10.02 -4.75
C GLY A 196 -20.94 10.99 -5.91
N GLY A 197 -20.95 10.50 -7.15
CA GLY A 197 -21.29 11.36 -8.27
C GLY A 197 -22.68 11.90 -7.97
N ASP A 198 -22.82 13.22 -7.85
CA ASP A 198 -24.15 13.83 -7.81
C ASP A 198 -25.01 13.13 -8.85
N ALA A 199 -26.16 12.62 -8.41
CA ALA A 199 -27.19 12.15 -9.32
C ALA A 199 -27.48 13.31 -10.29
N ALA A 200 -26.96 13.18 -11.51
CA ALA A 200 -27.30 14.04 -12.63
C ALA A 200 -28.75 13.79 -13.04
#